data_AF-A0A3N7GBZ1-F1
#
_entry.id   AF-A0A3N7GBZ1-F1
#
_cell.length_a   1.000
_cell.length_b   1.000
_cell.length_c   1.000
_cell.angle_alpha   90.00
_cell.angle_beta   90.00
_cell.angle_gamma   90.00
#
_symmetry.space_group_name_H-M   'P 1'
#
loop_
_entity.id
_entity.type
_entity.pdbx_description
1 polymer ?
#
loop_
_entity_poly.entity_id
_entity_poly.type
_entity_poly.pdbx_seq_one_letter_code
_entity_poly.pdbx_strand_id
1 'polypeptide(L)'
;MKIRLAESGDPRQPPRIYAGDELMRRDDELLRKLMLDFEAQDDPLLVHVQTLGADEEDQKIYYHLRLLADAGFLQETGRTGGVFRMTNAGHDFCAAVRDDTVWRKTKEASAKVAGVSLGIMKDIGVGYLRARLVELGIPLG
;
A
#
# COMPACT_ATOMS: atom_id res chain seq x y z
N MET A 1 -2.53 -20.69 13.38
CA MET A 1 -1.49 -19.93 14.11
C MET A 1 -1.97 -19.76 15.55
N LYS A 2 -1.17 -20.16 16.56
CA LYS A 2 -1.59 -20.09 17.98
C LYS A 2 -1.32 -18.68 18.51
N ILE A 3 -2.38 -17.95 18.85
CA ILE A 3 -2.32 -16.69 19.60
C ILE A 3 -1.85 -17.04 21.03
N ARG A 4 -0.80 -16.37 21.54
CA ARG A 4 -0.43 -16.42 22.96
C ARG A 4 -0.82 -15.10 23.61
N LEU A 5 -1.51 -15.21 24.74
CA LEU A 5 -1.74 -14.10 25.65
C LEU A 5 -0.49 -13.94 26.53
N ALA A 6 0.03 -12.73 26.63
CA ALA A 6 0.90 -12.35 27.74
C ALA A 6 -0.01 -11.77 28.82
N GLU A 7 -0.03 -12.39 30.00
CA GLU A 7 -0.77 -11.86 31.14
C GLU A 7 -0.11 -10.57 31.62
N SER A 8 -0.80 -9.43 31.49
CA SER A 8 -0.35 -8.16 32.07
C SER A 8 -0.77 -8.11 33.54
N GLY A 9 0.19 -8.11 34.47
CA GLY A 9 -0.04 -8.01 35.91
C GLY A 9 -0.50 -6.63 36.42
N ASP A 10 -1.03 -5.75 35.56
CA ASP A 10 -1.57 -4.44 35.95
C ASP A 10 -3.09 -4.37 35.76
N PRO A 11 -3.89 -4.39 36.85
CA PRO A 11 -5.35 -4.36 36.78
C PRO A 11 -5.95 -3.03 36.29
N ARG A 12 -5.12 -2.00 36.07
CA ARG A 12 -5.54 -0.70 35.51
C ARG A 12 -5.40 -0.62 33.99
N GLN A 13 -4.80 -1.61 33.36
CA GLN A 13 -4.74 -1.71 31.91
C GLN A 13 -5.80 -2.69 31.43
N PRO A 14 -6.74 -2.29 30.57
CA PRO A 14 -7.65 -3.25 29.97
C PRO A 14 -6.82 -4.28 29.19
N PRO A 15 -7.19 -5.57 29.22
CA PRO A 15 -6.51 -6.58 28.43
C PRO A 15 -6.50 -6.13 26.98
N ARG A 16 -5.29 -6.00 26.39
CA ARG A 16 -5.15 -5.77 24.95
C ARG A 16 -5.62 -7.02 24.22
N ILE A 17 -6.91 -7.08 23.93
CA ILE A 17 -7.42 -7.90 22.84
C ILE A 17 -6.83 -7.26 21.59
N TYR A 18 -5.78 -7.86 21.03
CA TYR A 18 -5.42 -7.57 19.63
C TYR A 18 -6.55 -8.15 18.78
N ALA A 19 -7.66 -7.44 18.70
CA ALA A 19 -8.74 -7.73 17.77
C ALA A 19 -8.23 -7.37 16.37
N GLY A 20 -8.31 -8.35 15.46
CA GLY A 20 -8.14 -8.15 14.02
C GLY A 20 -6.81 -8.65 13.46
N ASP A 21 -6.75 -9.93 13.08
CA ASP A 21 -5.75 -10.47 12.13
C ASP A 21 -5.72 -9.69 10.79
N GLU A 22 -6.70 -8.81 10.53
CA GLU A 22 -6.84 -8.02 9.30
C GLU A 22 -6.13 -6.66 9.34
N LEU A 23 -5.90 -6.06 10.51
CA LEU A 23 -5.21 -4.75 10.64
C LEU A 23 -3.81 -4.77 10.03
N MET A 24 -3.12 -5.89 10.20
CA MET A 24 -1.74 -6.10 9.75
C MET A 24 -1.66 -6.87 8.43
N ARG A 25 -2.80 -7.20 7.81
CA ARG A 25 -2.80 -7.91 6.54
C ARG A 25 -2.73 -6.89 5.41
N ARG A 26 -1.76 -7.09 4.52
CA ARG A 26 -1.63 -6.28 3.31
C ARG A 26 -2.88 -6.42 2.43
N ASP A 27 -3.46 -5.28 2.09
CA ASP A 27 -4.63 -5.12 1.23
C ASP A 27 -4.23 -4.38 -0.05
N ASP A 28 -4.09 -5.11 -1.15
CA ASP A 28 -3.60 -4.57 -2.43
C ASP A 28 -4.57 -3.55 -3.05
N GLU A 29 -5.88 -3.67 -2.79
CA GLU A 29 -6.86 -2.69 -3.24
C GLU A 29 -6.73 -1.38 -2.46
N LEU A 30 -6.52 -1.47 -1.14
CA LEU A 30 -6.29 -0.29 -0.32
C LEU A 30 -5.00 0.42 -0.73
N LEU A 31 -3.91 -0.32 -1.00
CA LEU A 31 -2.65 0.26 -1.47
C LEU A 31 -2.82 1.02 -2.78
N ARG A 32 -3.51 0.41 -3.76
CA ARG A 32 -3.83 1.07 -5.04
C ARG A 32 -4.67 2.32 -4.81
N LYS A 33 -5.73 2.22 -4.01
CA LYS A 33 -6.63 3.32 -3.72
C LYS A 33 -5.89 4.49 -3.09
N LEU A 34 -5.10 4.25 -2.03
CA LEU A 34 -4.32 5.30 -1.35
C LEU A 34 -3.37 6.02 -2.30
N MET A 35 -2.69 5.29 -3.18
CA MET A 35 -1.75 5.87 -4.14
C MET A 35 -2.44 6.75 -5.19
N LEU A 36 -3.55 6.26 -5.76
CA LEU A 36 -4.31 7.02 -6.78
C LEU A 36 -5.05 8.21 -6.16
N ASP A 37 -5.61 8.05 -4.96
CA ASP A 37 -6.26 9.14 -4.24
C ASP A 37 -5.25 10.23 -3.87
N PHE A 38 -4.05 9.86 -3.39
CA PHE A 38 -3.00 10.83 -3.08
C PHE A 38 -2.53 11.57 -4.34
N GLU A 39 -2.28 10.87 -5.45
CA GLU A 39 -1.87 11.49 -6.70
C GLU A 39 -2.91 12.46 -7.28
N ALA A 40 -4.20 12.26 -6.98
CA ALA A 40 -5.28 13.13 -7.43
C ALA A 40 -5.42 14.43 -6.59
N GLN A 41 -4.67 14.57 -5.49
CA GLN A 41 -4.69 15.77 -4.66
C GLN A 41 -3.81 16.89 -5.23
N ASP A 42 -4.18 18.14 -4.94
CA ASP A 42 -3.37 19.31 -5.28
C ASP A 42 -2.21 19.55 -4.28
N ASP A 43 -2.22 18.87 -3.12
CA ASP A 43 -1.20 19.01 -2.09
C ASP A 43 -0.03 18.02 -2.35
N PRO A 44 1.23 18.48 -2.38
CA PRO A 44 2.39 17.59 -2.53
C PRO A 44 2.63 16.67 -1.32
N LEU A 45 1.95 16.88 -0.19
CA LEU A 45 2.09 16.12 1.04
C LEU A 45 0.76 15.50 1.47
N LEU A 46 0.82 14.23 1.87
CA LEU A 46 -0.28 13.54 2.53
C LEU A 46 0.01 13.49 4.03
N VAL A 47 -0.89 14.05 4.83
CA VAL A 47 -0.78 14.05 6.29
C VAL A 47 -1.77 13.05 6.88
N HIS A 48 -1.25 11.99 7.51
CA HIS A 48 -2.02 10.99 8.24
C HIS A 48 -1.33 10.67 9.57
N VAL A 49 -1.75 11.36 10.64
CA VAL A 49 -1.13 11.27 11.96
C VAL A 49 -2.00 10.41 12.88
N GLN A 50 -1.43 9.35 13.45
CA GLN A 50 -2.13 8.53 14.43
C GLN A 50 -2.27 9.26 15.76
N THR A 51 -3.51 9.50 16.18
CA THR A 51 -3.83 10.05 17.51
C THR A 51 -4.08 8.95 18.53
N LEU A 52 -3.97 9.30 19.82
CA LEU A 52 -4.38 8.40 20.90
C LEU A 52 -5.89 8.13 20.75
N GLY A 53 -6.28 6.87 20.57
CA GLY A 53 -7.67 6.47 20.33
C GLY A 53 -8.10 6.44 18.86
N ALA A 54 -7.15 6.48 17.91
CA ALA A 54 -7.43 6.21 16.49
C ALA A 54 -8.17 4.88 16.33
N ASP A 55 -9.20 4.87 15.48
CA ASP A 55 -10.00 3.68 15.23
C ASP A 55 -9.23 2.66 14.37
N GLU A 56 -9.86 1.52 14.10
CA GLU A 56 -9.23 0.45 13.32
C GLU A 56 -8.99 0.85 11.86
N GLU A 57 -9.82 1.72 11.29
CA GLU A 57 -9.67 2.17 9.90
C GLU A 57 -8.46 3.10 9.77
N ASP A 58 -8.31 4.07 10.68
CA ASP A 58 -7.14 4.94 10.74
C ASP A 58 -5.84 4.15 10.91
N GLN A 59 -5.86 3.16 11.80
CA GLN A 59 -4.71 2.25 12.00
C GLN A 59 -4.40 1.45 10.74
N LYS A 60 -5.42 0.94 10.05
CA LYS A 60 -5.26 0.21 8.79
C LYS A 60 -4.65 1.12 7.71
N ILE A 61 -5.17 2.34 7.53
CA ILE A 61 -4.65 3.29 6.53
C ILE A 61 -3.19 3.62 6.81
N TYR A 62 -2.85 3.99 8.06
CA TYR A 62 -1.49 4.32 8.44
C TYR A 62 -0.54 3.14 8.21
N TYR A 63 -0.94 1.92 8.56
CA TYR A 63 -0.16 0.71 8.29
C TYR A 63 0.16 0.55 6.79
N HIS A 64 -0.84 0.75 5.91
CA HIS A 64 -0.66 0.62 4.46
C HIS A 64 0.20 1.75 3.87
N LEU A 65 0.08 2.98 4.36
CA LEU A 65 0.98 4.08 4.00
C LEU A 65 2.44 3.76 4.33
N ARG A 66 2.70 3.10 5.47
CA ARG A 66 4.05 2.65 5.83
C ARG A 66 4.55 1.53 4.93
N LEU A 67 3.71 0.58 4.52
CA LEU A 67 4.10 -0.44 3.53
C LEU A 67 4.50 0.18 2.18
N LEU A 68 3.79 1.23 1.74
CA LEU A 68 4.15 1.98 0.53
C LEU A 68 5.48 2.74 0.71
N ALA A 69 5.74 3.26 1.92
CA ALA A 69 7.00 3.90 2.23
C ALA A 69 8.17 2.91 2.25
N ASP A 70 7.98 1.73 2.87
CA ASP A 70 8.97 0.65 2.90
C ASP A 70 9.30 0.12 1.49
N ALA A 71 8.31 0.12 0.59
CA ALA A 71 8.49 -0.22 -0.83
C ALA A 71 9.15 0.90 -1.65
N GLY A 72 9.39 2.07 -1.06
CA GLY A 72 9.99 3.24 -1.72
C GLY A 72 9.04 4.01 -2.64
N PHE A 73 7.74 3.73 -2.61
CA PHE A 73 6.73 4.47 -3.37
C PHE A 73 6.33 5.78 -2.69
N LEU A 74 6.32 5.78 -1.36
CA LEU A 74 6.22 6.97 -0.54
C LEU A 74 7.53 7.21 0.22
N GLN A 75 7.70 8.42 0.71
CA GLN A 75 8.66 8.71 1.77
C GLN A 75 7.92 9.34 2.95
N GLU A 76 8.00 8.69 4.11
CA GLU A 76 7.57 9.28 5.36
C GLU A 76 8.61 10.31 5.84
N THR A 77 8.12 11.49 6.21
CA THR A 77 8.89 12.67 6.59
C THR A 77 8.33 13.26 7.89
N GLY A 78 9.05 14.23 8.46
CA GLY A 78 8.66 14.86 9.73
C GLY A 78 9.23 14.15 10.97
N ARG A 79 9.32 14.89 12.08
CA ARG A 79 9.98 14.42 13.31
C ARG A 79 9.18 13.34 14.05
N THR A 80 7.87 13.32 13.87
CA THR A 80 6.92 12.45 14.57
C THR A 80 6.29 11.38 13.69
N GLY A 81 6.69 11.29 12.42
CA GLY A 81 6.00 10.46 11.42
C GLY A 81 4.65 11.04 11.00
N GLY A 82 3.99 10.36 10.05
CA GLY A 82 2.65 10.71 9.56
C GLY A 82 2.58 11.76 8.46
N VAL A 83 3.70 12.20 7.89
CA VAL A 83 3.71 13.09 6.72
C VAL A 83 4.39 12.39 5.57
N PHE A 84 3.67 12.13 4.49
CA PHE A 84 4.15 11.36 3.36
C PHE A 84 4.29 12.25 2.12
N ARG A 85 5.36 12.04 1.36
CA ARG A 85 5.46 12.56 -0.01
C ARG A 85 5.54 11.41 -1.00
N MET A 86 5.02 11.61 -2.21
CA MET A 86 5.19 10.67 -3.30
C MET A 86 6.66 10.66 -3.78
N THR A 87 7.19 9.49 -4.12
CA THR A 87 8.49 9.38 -4.82
C THR A 87 8.28 9.26 -6.33
N ASN A 88 9.34 9.41 -7.12
CA ASN A 88 9.26 9.13 -8.56
C ASN A 88 8.77 7.69 -8.83
N ALA A 89 9.25 6.72 -8.05
CA ALA A 89 8.81 5.34 -8.18
C ALA A 89 7.33 5.15 -7.81
N GLY A 90 6.80 5.99 -6.91
CA GLY A 90 5.37 6.06 -6.60
C GLY A 90 4.54 6.55 -7.79
N HIS A 91 4.98 7.59 -8.48
CA HIS A 91 4.31 8.04 -9.72
C HIS A 91 4.32 6.96 -10.81
N ASP A 92 5.44 6.26 -11.00
CA ASP A 92 5.49 5.12 -11.93
C ASP A 92 4.50 4.01 -11.53
N PHE A 93 4.36 3.74 -10.23
CA PHE A 93 3.39 2.77 -9.73
C PHE A 93 1.96 3.21 -10.07
N CYS A 94 1.59 4.46 -9.77
CA CYS A 94 0.29 5.02 -10.16
C CYS A 94 0.02 4.86 -11.66
N ALA A 95 0.98 5.22 -12.51
CA ALA A 95 0.87 5.04 -13.96
C ALA A 95 0.65 3.56 -14.36
N ALA A 96 1.35 2.62 -13.71
CA ALA A 96 1.25 1.20 -13.99
C ALA A 96 -0.09 0.56 -13.54
N VAL A 97 -0.74 1.11 -12.50
CA VAL A 97 -1.95 0.52 -11.90
C VAL A 97 -3.22 1.34 -12.11
N ARG A 98 -3.16 2.48 -12.83
CA ARG A 98 -4.32 3.35 -13.06
C ARG A 98 -5.43 2.64 -13.82
N ASP A 99 -5.08 1.94 -14.90
CA ASP A 99 -6.07 1.26 -15.75
C ASP A 99 -6.62 0.00 -15.03
N ASP A 100 -7.95 -0.06 -14.87
CA ASP A 100 -8.61 -1.17 -14.17
C ASP A 100 -8.40 -2.53 -14.87
N THR A 101 -8.29 -2.54 -16.21
CA THR A 101 -8.04 -3.77 -16.96
C THR A 101 -6.62 -4.26 -16.72
N VAL A 102 -5.63 -3.37 -16.74
CA VAL A 102 -4.24 -3.68 -16.39
C VAL A 102 -4.16 -4.14 -14.94
N TRP A 103 -4.78 -3.43 -14.00
CA TRP A 103 -4.79 -3.80 -12.59
C TRP A 103 -5.38 -5.19 -12.33
N ARG A 104 -6.54 -5.49 -12.92
CA ARG A 104 -7.15 -6.82 -12.83
C ARG A 104 -6.21 -7.91 -13.34
N LYS A 105 -5.60 -7.71 -14.52
CA LYS A 105 -4.65 -8.64 -15.10
C LYS A 105 -3.40 -8.81 -14.23
N THR A 106 -2.91 -7.73 -13.62
CA THR A 106 -1.79 -7.75 -12.66
C THR A 106 -2.10 -8.64 -11.47
N LYS A 107 -3.27 -8.49 -10.86
CA LYS A 107 -3.71 -9.34 -9.75
C LYS A 107 -3.89 -10.81 -10.16
N GLU A 108 -4.49 -11.05 -11.33
CA GLU A 108 -4.65 -12.41 -11.87
C GLU A 108 -3.30 -13.11 -12.12
N ALA A 109 -2.33 -12.38 -12.66
CA ALA A 109 -0.97 -12.89 -12.85
C ALA A 109 -0.29 -13.14 -11.50
N SER A 110 -0.47 -12.21 -10.56
CA SER A 110 0.08 -12.27 -9.22
C SER A 110 -0.50 -13.42 -8.40
N ALA A 111 -1.77 -13.78 -8.56
CA ALA A 111 -2.40 -14.91 -7.89
C ALA A 111 -1.88 -16.27 -8.38
N LYS A 112 -1.32 -16.32 -9.60
CA LYS A 112 -0.74 -17.57 -10.18
C LYS A 112 0.62 -17.93 -9.59
N VAL A 113 1.29 -16.97 -8.95
CA VAL A 113 2.56 -17.17 -8.25
C VAL A 113 2.32 -16.89 -6.77
N ALA A 114 2.67 -17.82 -5.87
CA ALA A 114 2.31 -17.68 -4.47
C ALA A 114 2.97 -16.44 -3.83
N GLY A 115 2.21 -15.34 -3.71
CA GLY A 115 2.64 -14.07 -3.10
C GLY A 115 3.59 -13.26 -3.98
N VAL A 116 3.22 -12.03 -4.29
CA VAL A 116 4.08 -11.05 -4.99
C VAL A 116 4.37 -9.85 -4.10
N SER A 117 5.59 -9.32 -4.20
CA SER A 117 5.93 -8.04 -3.57
C SER A 117 5.25 -6.87 -4.30
N LEU A 118 5.18 -5.71 -3.65
CA LEU A 118 4.72 -4.47 -4.28
C LEU A 118 5.52 -4.09 -5.53
N GLY A 119 6.84 -4.33 -5.51
CA GLY A 119 7.71 -4.14 -6.67
C GLY A 119 7.34 -5.05 -7.84
N ILE A 120 7.06 -6.34 -7.58
CA ILE A 120 6.64 -7.28 -8.63
C ILE A 120 5.28 -6.87 -9.22
N MET A 121 4.34 -6.37 -8.41
CA MET A 121 3.07 -5.85 -8.93
C MET A 121 3.27 -4.67 -9.88
N LYS A 122 4.17 -3.74 -9.54
CA LYS A 122 4.59 -2.66 -10.45
C LYS A 122 5.12 -3.24 -11.77
N ASP A 123 6.06 -4.18 -11.69
CA ASP A 123 6.73 -4.74 -12.85
C ASP A 123 5.76 -5.47 -13.80
N ILE A 124 4.77 -6.19 -13.25
CA ILE A 124 3.71 -6.82 -14.03
C ILE A 124 2.86 -5.77 -14.76
N GLY A 125 2.44 -4.71 -14.05
CA GLY A 125 1.67 -3.61 -14.66
C GLY A 125 2.45 -2.92 -15.80
N VAL A 126 3.73 -2.63 -15.56
CA VAL A 126 4.65 -2.10 -16.59
C VAL A 126 4.77 -3.06 -17.77
N GLY A 127 4.85 -4.36 -17.52
CA GLY A 127 4.86 -5.40 -18.56
C GLY A 127 3.62 -5.35 -19.46
N TYR A 128 2.43 -5.18 -18.89
CA TYR A 128 1.20 -5.03 -19.66
C TYR A 128 1.16 -3.72 -20.48
N LEU A 129 1.65 -2.61 -19.92
CA LEU A 129 1.78 -1.35 -20.66
C LEU A 129 2.74 -1.51 -21.85
N ARG A 130 3.88 -2.19 -21.65
CA ARG A 130 4.83 -2.47 -22.73
C ARG A 130 4.22 -3.32 -23.84
N ALA A 131 3.49 -4.38 -23.48
CA ALA A 131 2.78 -5.20 -24.46
C ALA A 131 1.77 -4.36 -25.26
N ARG A 132 1.06 -3.44 -24.60
CA ARG A 132 0.11 -2.55 -25.27
C ARG A 132 0.78 -1.59 -26.25
N LEU A 133 1.97 -1.07 -25.92
CA LEU A 133 2.73 -0.21 -26.85
C LEU A 133 3.13 -0.96 -28.13
N VAL A 134 3.55 -2.22 -28.00
CA VAL A 134 3.87 -3.07 -29.16
C VAL A 134 2.63 -3.32 -30.02
N GLU A 135 1.48 -3.61 -29.42
CA GLU A 135 0.20 -3.75 -30.15
C GLU A 135 -0.20 -2.48 -30.91
N LEU A 136 0.18 -1.30 -30.40
CA LEU A 136 -0.04 -0.01 -31.04
C LEU A 136 0.99 0.34 -32.12
N GLY A 137 1.93 -0.58 -32.42
CA GLY A 137 2.98 -0.37 -33.42
C GLY A 137 4.13 0.52 -32.93
N ILE A 138 4.26 0.75 -31.62
CA ILE A 138 5.38 1.47 -31.03
C ILE A 138 6.48 0.45 -30.68
N PRO A 139 7.62 0.45 -31.40
CA PRO A 139 8.69 -0.50 -31.12
C PRO A 139 9.32 -0.18 -29.77
N LEU A 140 9.44 -1.20 -28.92
CA LEU A 140 10.26 -1.16 -27.72
C LEU A 140 11.53 -1.94 -28.04
N GLY A 141 12.68 -1.25 -28.02
CA GLY A 141 13.99 -1.83 -28.30
C GLY A 141 14.43 -2.86 -27.27
#